data_AF-A0A2N1VMR6-F1
#
_entry.id   AF-A0A2N1VMR6-F1
#
_cell.length_a   1.000
_cell.length_b   1.000
_cell.length_c   1.000
_cell.angle_alpha   90.00
_cell.angle_beta   90.00
_cell.angle_gamma   90.00
#
_symmetry.space_group_name_H-M   'P 1'
#
loop_
_entity.id
_entity.type
_entity.pdbx_description
1 polymer ?
#
loop_
_entity_poly.entity_id
_entity_poly.type
_entity_poly.pdbx_seq_one_letter_code
_entity_poly.pdbx_strand_id
1 'polypeptide(L)'
;MYGLKELKSHIIIEEHSVECPVKGCSIKVERQRQSFKREQKFQCSEHKIYISPSTFEYQTAKENLLWYDNSDKILFNKILEVKRECRIARENSEDALTWNVMRFLDRQKLLPSFLSQLSRREIQEAEMILWSYSPTAKSSWSLLNQARIEFGETVARGSEPDIIILTDKVLYFIEAKLTSKNKTKPSNLQNRKKYEIGGNKWFQHIFKSDFETLTVREQQYELMRYWLLGSWLAKQIGIDFEFYSLVIQSREKALEAEFDKNIIETPERKFSRLTWEQIYDFVITIPESQEKQKITEYFINKTIGYGSNGKIIKAFEL
;
A
#
# COMPACT_ATOMS: atom_id res chain seq x y z
N MET A 1 16.40 8.03 -7.94
CA MET A 1 15.36 7.11 -8.44
C MET A 1 15.03 7.53 -9.85
N TYR A 2 14.90 6.59 -10.79
CA TYR A 2 14.52 6.92 -12.16
C TYR A 2 13.00 7.14 -12.23
N GLY A 3 12.58 8.33 -12.66
CA GLY A 3 11.20 8.70 -12.94
C GLY A 3 11.06 9.34 -14.32
N LEU A 4 9.98 10.08 -14.57
CA LEU A 4 9.70 10.69 -15.89
C LEU A 4 10.84 11.55 -16.45
N LYS A 5 11.60 12.23 -15.57
CA LYS A 5 12.76 13.05 -15.95
C LYS A 5 13.90 12.18 -16.50
N GLU A 6 14.13 10.99 -15.96
CA GLU A 6 15.25 10.10 -16.30
C GLU A 6 14.89 8.98 -17.27
N LEU A 7 13.60 8.65 -17.41
CA LEU A 7 13.11 7.50 -18.19
C LEU A 7 12.65 7.89 -19.59
N LYS A 8 12.88 7.00 -20.56
CA LYS A 8 12.42 7.18 -21.94
C LYS A 8 10.89 7.25 -21.99
N SER A 9 10.35 8.13 -22.83
CA SER A 9 8.90 8.19 -23.04
C SER A 9 8.36 6.94 -23.75
N HIS A 10 9.23 6.24 -24.48
CA HIS A 10 8.94 5.02 -25.20
C HIS A 10 10.16 4.10 -25.16
N ILE A 11 9.96 2.80 -24.92
CA ILE A 11 11.01 1.78 -25.01
C ILE A 11 10.73 0.82 -26.16
N ILE A 12 11.78 0.32 -26.78
CA ILE A 12 11.67 -0.71 -27.81
C ILE A 12 11.52 -2.08 -27.14
N ILE A 13 10.42 -2.77 -27.46
CA ILE A 13 10.14 -4.14 -27.02
C ILE A 13 10.12 -5.04 -28.25
N GLU A 14 11.13 -5.90 -28.38
CA GLU A 14 11.26 -6.85 -29.48
C GLU A 14 10.77 -8.24 -29.06
N GLU A 15 10.84 -9.21 -29.99
CA GLU A 15 10.51 -10.59 -29.70
C GLU A 15 11.44 -11.17 -28.62
N HIS A 16 12.75 -10.96 -28.75
CA HIS A 16 13.75 -11.57 -27.85
C HIS A 16 14.45 -10.58 -26.92
N SER A 17 14.23 -9.27 -27.11
CA SER A 17 14.94 -8.24 -26.35
C SER A 17 14.01 -7.14 -25.84
N VAL A 18 14.47 -6.44 -24.80
CA VAL A 18 13.86 -5.21 -24.29
C VAL A 18 14.97 -4.19 -24.05
N GLU A 19 14.73 -2.97 -24.48
CA GLU A 19 15.64 -1.84 -24.29
C GLU A 19 15.69 -1.36 -22.83
N CYS A 20 16.85 -0.88 -22.40
CA CYS A 20 16.97 -0.20 -21.11
C CYS A 20 16.08 1.06 -21.08
N PRO A 21 15.28 1.25 -20.00
CA PRO A 21 14.34 2.34 -19.91
C PRO A 21 14.97 3.71 -19.59
N VAL A 22 16.26 3.77 -19.23
CA VAL A 22 16.94 5.02 -18.85
C VAL A 22 17.33 5.82 -20.09
N LYS A 23 17.06 7.14 -20.12
CA LYS A 23 17.41 8.03 -21.23
C LYS A 23 18.91 7.98 -21.52
N GLY A 24 19.26 7.98 -22.80
CA GLY A 24 20.66 7.91 -23.25
C GLY A 24 21.30 6.52 -23.22
N CYS A 25 20.68 5.51 -22.58
CA CYS A 25 21.19 4.15 -22.59
C CYS A 25 20.80 3.40 -23.87
N SER A 26 21.74 2.78 -24.55
CA SER A 26 21.48 1.96 -25.75
C SER A 26 21.42 0.45 -25.49
N ILE A 27 21.63 0.01 -24.25
CA ILE A 27 21.66 -1.42 -23.90
C ILE A 27 20.30 -2.06 -24.11
N LYS A 28 20.30 -3.25 -24.70
CA LYS A 28 19.17 -4.18 -24.76
C LYS A 28 19.50 -5.44 -23.97
N VAL A 29 18.52 -5.99 -23.29
CA VAL A 29 18.63 -7.24 -22.51
C VAL A 29 17.64 -8.27 -23.00
N GLU A 30 17.78 -9.54 -22.59
CA GLU A 30 16.81 -10.57 -22.95
C GLU A 30 15.40 -10.22 -22.44
N ARG A 31 14.38 -10.55 -23.23
CA ARG A 31 12.99 -10.29 -22.86
C ARG A 31 12.45 -11.30 -21.87
N GLN A 32 11.95 -10.81 -20.73
CA GLN A 32 11.17 -11.60 -19.77
C GLN A 32 9.72 -11.79 -20.27
N ARG A 33 9.14 -13.00 -20.10
CA ARG A 33 7.82 -13.37 -20.66
C ARG A 33 6.77 -13.84 -19.64
N GLN A 34 7.16 -14.27 -18.45
CA GLN A 34 6.24 -14.86 -17.47
C GLN A 34 6.34 -14.17 -16.10
N SER A 35 7.34 -14.56 -15.31
CA SER A 35 7.64 -13.97 -14.02
C SER A 35 8.85 -13.05 -14.12
N PHE A 36 8.87 -12.03 -13.28
CA PHE A 36 10.02 -11.15 -13.13
C PHE A 36 11.14 -11.92 -12.40
N LYS A 37 12.33 -11.96 -12.99
CA LYS A 37 13.52 -12.63 -12.47
C LYS A 37 14.72 -11.69 -12.47
N ARG A 38 15.59 -11.90 -11.48
CA ARG A 38 16.83 -11.14 -11.30
C ARG A 38 18.04 -11.94 -11.78
N GLU A 39 18.09 -12.19 -13.08
CA GLU A 39 19.19 -12.91 -13.73
C GLU A 39 20.06 -11.93 -14.51
N GLN A 40 21.35 -12.23 -14.66
CA GLN A 40 22.32 -11.33 -15.29
C GLN A 40 21.93 -10.94 -16.72
N LYS A 41 21.33 -11.87 -17.47
CA LYS A 41 20.85 -11.66 -18.85
C LYS A 41 19.68 -10.67 -18.97
N PHE A 42 19.03 -10.34 -17.85
CA PHE A 42 17.97 -9.33 -17.75
C PHE A 42 18.48 -8.00 -17.17
N GLN A 43 19.77 -7.90 -16.83
CA GLN A 43 20.34 -6.73 -16.18
C GLN A 43 21.01 -5.80 -17.18
N CYS A 44 20.68 -4.51 -17.10
CA CYS A 44 21.45 -3.49 -17.82
C CYS A 44 22.85 -3.35 -17.20
N SER A 45 23.89 -3.52 -18.02
CA SER A 45 25.28 -3.47 -17.55
C SER A 45 25.73 -2.08 -17.09
N GLU A 46 25.12 -1.00 -17.57
CA GLU A 46 25.38 0.38 -17.13
C GLU A 46 24.62 0.73 -15.87
N HIS A 47 23.29 0.61 -15.90
CA HIS A 47 22.39 1.14 -14.86
C HIS A 47 22.12 0.14 -13.73
N LYS A 48 22.59 -1.11 -13.87
CA LYS A 48 22.47 -2.21 -12.89
C LYS A 48 21.04 -2.60 -12.48
N ILE A 49 20.03 -2.12 -13.20
CA ILE A 49 18.62 -2.50 -13.05
C ILE A 49 18.29 -3.77 -13.83
N TYR A 50 17.35 -4.56 -13.31
CA TYR A 50 16.79 -5.72 -14.01
C TYR A 50 15.54 -5.28 -14.76
N ILE A 51 15.41 -5.63 -16.04
CA ILE A 51 14.40 -5.05 -16.93
C ILE A 51 13.41 -6.13 -17.37
N SER A 52 12.13 -5.77 -17.38
CA SER A 52 11.06 -6.49 -18.06
C SER A 52 10.34 -5.54 -19.02
N PRO A 53 9.48 -6.06 -19.93
CA PRO A 53 8.76 -5.21 -20.89
C PRO A 53 7.89 -4.11 -20.26
N SER A 54 7.41 -4.30 -19.03
CA SER A 54 6.43 -3.41 -18.39
C SER A 54 6.97 -2.65 -17.18
N THR A 55 8.14 -3.01 -16.65
CA THR A 55 8.73 -2.40 -15.44
C THR A 55 10.20 -2.83 -15.30
N PHE A 56 10.91 -2.23 -14.36
CA PHE A 56 12.24 -2.65 -13.95
C PHE A 56 12.35 -2.74 -12.42
N GLU A 57 13.36 -3.45 -11.95
CA GLU A 57 13.69 -3.60 -10.53
C GLU A 57 15.10 -3.08 -10.28
N TYR A 58 15.25 -2.21 -9.29
CA TYR A 58 16.54 -1.72 -8.84
C TYR A 58 17.39 -2.86 -8.28
N GLN A 59 18.71 -2.64 -8.22
CA GLN A 59 19.61 -3.64 -7.65
C GLN A 59 19.33 -3.84 -6.16
N THR A 60 18.95 -2.78 -5.46
CA THR A 60 18.68 -2.77 -4.03
C THR A 60 17.42 -1.98 -3.70
N ALA A 61 16.76 -2.35 -2.59
CA ALA A 61 15.57 -1.66 -2.09
C ALA A 61 15.78 -0.14 -1.93
N LYS A 62 16.92 0.26 -1.35
CA LYS A 62 17.26 1.67 -1.04
C LYS A 62 17.21 2.60 -2.26
N GLU A 63 17.41 2.09 -3.47
CA GLU A 63 17.39 2.90 -4.69
C GLU A 63 15.97 3.34 -5.08
N ASN A 64 14.96 2.67 -4.53
CA ASN A 64 13.55 3.01 -4.68
C ASN A 64 12.96 3.70 -3.43
N LEU A 65 13.79 4.07 -2.46
CA LEU A 65 13.37 4.77 -1.24
C LEU A 65 13.94 6.19 -1.23
N LEU A 66 13.09 7.17 -0.96
CA LEU A 66 13.48 8.57 -0.83
C LEU A 66 14.34 8.78 0.42
N TRP A 67 14.00 8.10 1.52
CA TRP A 67 14.75 8.16 2.77
C TRP A 67 15.28 6.78 3.13
N TYR A 68 16.58 6.76 3.43
CA TYR A 68 17.32 5.56 3.82
C TYR A 68 18.56 5.94 4.66
N ASP A 69 18.41 6.97 5.50
CA ASP A 69 19.43 7.32 6.50
C ASP A 69 19.53 6.24 7.59
N ASN A 70 20.44 6.38 8.55
CA ASN A 70 20.66 5.36 9.58
C ASN A 70 19.38 5.00 10.35
N SER A 71 18.53 5.98 10.66
CA SER A 71 17.29 5.75 11.40
C SER A 71 16.28 4.98 10.56
N ASP A 72 16.09 5.39 9.31
CA ASP A 72 15.18 4.73 8.37
C ASP A 72 15.65 3.33 7.98
N LYS A 73 16.97 3.13 7.85
CA LYS A 73 17.55 1.81 7.58
C LYS A 73 17.28 0.84 8.73
N ILE A 74 17.44 1.28 9.97
CA ILE A 74 17.15 0.44 11.15
C ILE A 74 15.67 0.08 11.19
N LEU A 75 14.79 1.07 11.03
CA LEU A 75 13.34 0.85 11.02
C LEU A 75 12.93 -0.09 9.87
N PHE A 76 13.44 0.15 8.67
CA PHE A 76 13.15 -0.67 7.50
C PHE A 76 13.58 -2.12 7.70
N ASN A 77 14.79 -2.35 8.22
CA ASN A 77 15.25 -3.71 8.51
C ASN A 77 14.37 -4.41 9.55
N LYS A 78 13.88 -3.68 10.56
CA LYS A 78 12.96 -4.23 11.57
C LYS A 78 11.59 -4.58 11.01
N ILE A 79 11.07 -3.78 10.09
CA ILE A 79 9.86 -4.10 9.34
C ILE A 79 10.05 -5.37 8.51
N LEU A 80 11.20 -5.53 7.85
CA LEU A 80 11.48 -6.74 7.05
C LEU A 80 11.56 -8.03 7.89
N GLU A 81 11.78 -7.94 9.20
CA GLU A 81 11.72 -9.10 10.10
C GLU A 81 10.28 -9.64 10.26
N VAL A 82 9.25 -8.80 10.03
CA VAL A 82 7.83 -9.17 10.19
C VAL A 82 7.04 -9.23 8.88
N LYS A 83 7.42 -8.43 7.88
CA LYS A 83 6.74 -8.34 6.57
C LYS A 83 6.97 -9.62 5.77
N ARG A 84 5.90 -10.15 5.16
CA ARG A 84 5.97 -11.44 4.45
C ARG A 84 6.63 -11.42 3.11
N GLU A 85 6.18 -10.53 2.24
CA GLU A 85 6.69 -10.37 0.89
C GLU A 85 7.07 -8.91 0.74
N CYS A 86 8.27 -8.66 0.21
CA CYS A 86 8.74 -7.31 -0.04
C CYS A 86 9.23 -7.21 -1.48
N ARG A 87 8.50 -6.45 -2.30
CA ARG A 87 8.87 -6.19 -3.70
C ARG A 87 9.25 -4.72 -3.90
N ILE A 88 9.80 -4.12 -2.84
CA ILE A 88 10.02 -2.67 -2.74
C ILE A 88 11.02 -2.13 -3.76
N ALA A 89 11.91 -2.98 -4.28
CA ALA A 89 12.90 -2.58 -5.28
C ALA A 89 12.28 -2.42 -6.68
N ARG A 90 11.02 -2.80 -6.92
CA ARG A 90 10.40 -2.61 -8.24
C ARG A 90 9.99 -1.17 -8.43
N GLU A 91 10.21 -0.61 -9.61
CA GLU A 91 9.80 0.76 -9.93
C GLU A 91 8.34 0.97 -9.54
N ASN A 92 7.44 0.14 -10.05
CA ASN A 92 5.99 0.24 -9.78
C ASN A 92 5.55 -0.41 -8.45
N SER A 93 6.44 -0.47 -7.46
CA SER A 93 6.13 -1.03 -6.14
C SER A 93 5.17 -0.14 -5.34
N GLU A 94 4.06 -0.74 -4.94
CA GLU A 94 3.10 -0.18 -3.98
C GLU A 94 3.74 -0.02 -2.60
N ASP A 95 4.48 -1.02 -2.11
CA ASP A 95 5.23 -0.94 -0.84
C ASP A 95 6.18 0.27 -0.80
N ALA A 96 6.86 0.56 -1.92
CA ALA A 96 7.81 1.66 -2.00
C ALA A 96 7.11 3.01 -1.99
N LEU A 97 5.98 3.12 -2.69
CA LEU A 97 5.13 4.30 -2.65
C LEU A 97 4.60 4.55 -1.25
N THR A 98 4.03 3.52 -0.61
CA THR A 98 3.57 3.57 0.79
C THR A 98 4.69 4.00 1.72
N TRP A 99 5.88 3.41 1.64
CA TRP A 99 7.03 3.84 2.43
C TRP A 99 7.35 5.32 2.21
N ASN A 100 7.56 5.73 0.96
CA ASN A 100 7.98 7.10 0.66
C ASN A 100 6.95 8.11 1.17
N VAL A 101 5.67 7.93 0.88
CA VAL A 101 4.63 8.89 1.29
C VAL A 101 4.45 8.88 2.81
N MET A 102 4.34 7.72 3.44
CA MET A 102 4.02 7.64 4.86
C MET A 102 5.22 7.99 5.75
N ARG A 103 6.45 7.64 5.33
CA ARG A 103 7.67 8.10 6.02
C ARG A 103 7.84 9.61 5.94
N PHE A 104 7.48 10.24 4.82
CA PHE A 104 7.46 11.70 4.75
C PHE A 104 6.57 12.29 5.84
N LEU A 105 5.31 11.85 5.90
CA LEU A 105 4.34 12.36 6.87
C LEU A 105 4.81 12.14 8.32
N ASP A 106 5.37 10.98 8.63
CA ASP A 106 5.86 10.66 9.97
C ASP A 106 7.12 11.49 10.35
N ARG A 107 8.12 11.55 9.45
CA ARG A 107 9.36 12.31 9.69
C ARG A 107 9.09 13.80 9.90
N GLN A 108 8.11 14.34 9.19
CA GLN A 108 7.71 15.75 9.29
C GLN A 108 6.67 16.00 10.40
N LYS A 109 6.29 14.98 11.19
CA LYS A 109 5.27 15.06 12.24
C LYS A 109 3.90 15.58 11.74
N LEU A 110 3.56 15.24 10.49
CA LEU A 110 2.34 15.69 9.81
C LEU A 110 1.16 14.73 9.99
N LEU A 111 1.37 13.51 10.50
CA LEU A 111 0.32 12.51 10.65
C LEU A 111 -0.90 13.02 11.44
N PRO A 112 -0.77 13.63 12.65
CA PRO A 112 -1.95 14.11 13.38
C PRO A 112 -2.74 15.17 12.60
N SER A 113 -2.05 16.12 11.95
CA SER A 113 -2.68 17.17 11.15
C SER A 113 -3.41 16.60 9.93
N PHE A 114 -2.76 15.69 9.20
CA PHE A 114 -3.36 15.00 8.05
C PHE A 114 -4.62 14.22 8.45
N LEU A 115 -4.53 13.41 9.51
CA LEU A 115 -5.65 12.61 10.01
C LEU A 115 -6.77 13.48 10.57
N SER A 116 -6.44 14.63 11.16
CA SER A 116 -7.43 15.56 11.67
C SER A 116 -8.29 16.14 10.55
N GLN A 117 -7.66 16.50 9.44
CA GLN A 117 -8.36 16.96 8.24
C GLN A 117 -9.18 15.82 7.60
N LEU A 118 -8.59 14.63 7.52
CA LEU A 118 -9.22 13.46 6.90
C LEU A 118 -10.51 13.05 7.63
N SER A 119 -10.45 12.92 8.96
CA SER A 119 -11.56 12.44 9.80
C SER A 119 -12.45 13.56 10.35
N ARG A 120 -12.07 14.83 10.14
CA ARG A 120 -12.71 16.03 10.72
C ARG A 120 -12.79 15.97 12.25
N ARG A 121 -11.70 15.51 12.87
CA ARG A 121 -11.57 15.35 14.32
C ARG A 121 -10.22 15.89 14.73
N GLU A 122 -10.09 16.42 15.94
CA GLU A 122 -8.78 16.81 16.43
C GLU A 122 -8.01 15.57 16.89
N ILE A 123 -6.91 15.24 16.21
CA ILE A 123 -6.01 14.13 16.57
C ILE A 123 -4.74 14.73 17.18
N GLN A 124 -4.36 14.26 18.37
CA GLN A 124 -3.22 14.81 19.11
C GLN A 124 -1.96 13.96 18.92
N GLU A 125 -2.12 12.65 18.98
CA GLU A 125 -1.03 11.69 18.90
C GLU A 125 -1.31 10.64 17.84
N ALA A 126 -0.26 10.16 17.18
CA ALA A 126 -0.36 9.12 16.17
C ALA A 126 0.88 8.22 16.20
N GLU A 127 0.67 6.91 16.35
CA GLU A 127 1.67 5.88 16.09
C GLU A 127 1.40 5.24 14.73
N MET A 128 2.37 5.34 13.82
CA MET A 128 2.34 4.65 12.54
C MET A 128 2.92 3.24 12.64
N ILE A 129 2.11 2.26 12.29
CA ILE A 129 2.42 0.83 12.27
C ILE A 129 2.37 0.37 10.81
N LEU A 130 3.54 0.11 10.21
CA LEU A 130 3.64 -0.31 8.80
C LEU A 130 3.79 -1.83 8.71
N TRP A 131 2.95 -2.47 7.88
CA TRP A 131 2.96 -3.92 7.65
C TRP A 131 3.04 -4.73 8.94
N SER A 132 2.19 -4.37 9.91
CA SER A 132 2.11 -4.96 11.26
C SER A 132 3.25 -4.62 12.23
N TYR A 133 4.34 -3.97 11.82
CA TYR A 133 5.42 -3.61 12.76
C TYR A 133 5.06 -2.36 13.56
N SER A 134 5.03 -2.47 14.89
CA SER A 134 4.86 -1.34 15.80
C SER A 134 6.24 -0.86 16.30
N PRO A 135 6.64 0.38 16.02
CA PRO A 135 7.85 0.98 16.58
C PRO A 135 7.84 1.02 18.11
N THR A 136 6.68 1.29 18.73
CA THR A 136 6.53 1.32 20.19
C THR A 136 6.76 -0.06 20.81
N ALA A 137 6.13 -1.10 20.25
CA ALA A 137 6.27 -2.48 20.73
C ALA A 137 7.56 -3.17 20.24
N LYS A 138 8.30 -2.54 19.32
CA LYS A 138 9.49 -3.08 18.65
C LYS A 138 9.29 -4.48 18.05
N SER A 139 8.07 -4.79 17.65
CA SER A 139 7.66 -6.13 17.19
C SER A 139 6.37 -6.04 16.38
N SER A 140 5.88 -7.19 15.90
CA SER A 140 4.55 -7.29 15.31
C SER A 140 3.49 -6.87 16.33
N TRP A 141 2.59 -5.97 15.95
CA TRP A 141 1.59 -5.39 16.85
C TRP A 141 0.69 -6.48 17.44
N SER A 142 0.74 -6.60 18.77
CA SER A 142 0.17 -7.73 19.51
C SER A 142 -1.35 -7.79 19.37
N LEU A 143 -2.04 -6.66 19.38
CA LEU A 143 -3.49 -6.61 19.23
C LEU A 143 -3.93 -7.15 17.86
N LEU A 144 -3.26 -6.79 16.77
CA LEU A 144 -3.53 -7.37 15.46
C LEU A 144 -3.32 -8.89 15.46
N ASN A 145 -2.31 -9.39 16.15
CA ASN A 145 -2.09 -10.83 16.31
C ASN A 145 -3.23 -11.52 17.06
N GLN A 146 -3.79 -10.87 18.09
CA GLN A 146 -4.97 -11.38 18.80
C GLN A 146 -6.19 -11.42 17.87
N ALA A 147 -6.44 -10.36 17.10
CA ALA A 147 -7.55 -10.32 16.14
C ALA A 147 -7.41 -11.42 15.07
N ARG A 148 -6.20 -11.65 14.53
CA ARG A 148 -5.93 -12.76 13.62
C ARG A 148 -6.34 -14.10 14.22
N ILE A 149 -5.92 -14.37 15.46
CA ILE A 149 -6.24 -15.63 16.17
C ILE A 149 -7.74 -15.76 16.42
N GLU A 150 -8.39 -14.69 16.88
CA GLU A 150 -9.83 -14.64 17.17
C GLU A 150 -10.66 -15.05 15.95
N PHE A 151 -10.29 -14.53 14.77
CA PHE A 151 -10.97 -14.84 13.52
C PHE A 151 -10.38 -16.06 12.78
N GLY A 152 -9.54 -16.86 13.45
CA GLY A 152 -9.05 -18.15 12.96
C GLY A 152 -7.94 -18.08 11.92
N GLU A 153 -7.38 -16.88 11.69
CA GLU A 153 -6.14 -16.70 10.96
C GLU A 153 -4.92 -17.13 11.81
N THR A 154 -3.76 -17.30 11.18
CA THR A 154 -2.51 -17.55 11.91
C THR A 154 -1.65 -16.30 11.90
N VAL A 155 -0.87 -16.04 12.94
CA VAL A 155 0.04 -14.88 12.96
C VAL A 155 0.98 -14.88 11.75
N ALA A 156 1.52 -16.05 11.41
CA ALA A 156 2.43 -16.21 10.28
C ALA A 156 1.76 -16.12 8.89
N ARG A 157 0.44 -16.30 8.74
CA ARG A 157 -0.29 -16.26 7.45
C ARG A 157 -1.60 -15.44 7.41
N GLY A 158 -1.88 -14.62 8.42
CA GLY A 158 -3.04 -13.72 8.53
C GLY A 158 -2.90 -12.38 7.81
N SER A 159 -3.95 -11.58 7.85
CA SER A 159 -4.14 -10.27 7.23
C SER A 159 -3.07 -9.26 7.66
N GLU A 160 -2.42 -8.58 6.71
CA GLU A 160 -1.34 -7.59 6.92
C GLU A 160 -1.77 -6.28 6.25
N PRO A 161 -2.53 -5.40 6.94
CA PRO A 161 -2.82 -4.07 6.40
C PRO A 161 -1.52 -3.33 6.11
N ASP A 162 -1.48 -2.59 5.01
CA ASP A 162 -0.28 -1.83 4.64
C ASP A 162 0.10 -0.80 5.71
N ILE A 163 -0.90 -0.05 6.16
CA ILE A 163 -0.75 1.02 7.13
C ILE A 163 -1.82 0.88 8.20
N ILE A 164 -1.38 0.91 9.45
CA ILE A 164 -2.24 1.09 10.61
C ILE A 164 -1.76 2.36 11.31
N ILE A 165 -2.68 3.24 11.70
CA ILE A 165 -2.34 4.40 12.53
C ILE A 165 -3.20 4.37 13.77
N LEU A 166 -2.55 4.22 14.92
CA LEU A 166 -3.18 4.23 16.24
C LEU A 166 -3.11 5.65 16.79
N THR A 167 -4.24 6.20 17.22
CA THR A 167 -4.34 7.54 17.79
C THR A 167 -5.08 7.51 19.12
N ASP A 168 -5.24 8.68 19.75
CA ASP A 168 -6.03 8.87 20.97
C ASP A 168 -7.55 8.66 20.76
N LYS A 169 -8.05 8.73 19.51
CA LYS A 169 -9.49 8.75 19.21
C LYS A 169 -9.95 7.77 18.15
N VAL A 170 -9.08 7.41 17.21
CA VAL A 170 -9.43 6.63 16.02
C VAL A 170 -8.32 5.65 15.67
N LEU A 171 -8.70 4.42 15.35
CA LEU A 171 -7.86 3.44 14.69
C LEU A 171 -8.06 3.56 13.18
N TYR A 172 -7.00 3.90 12.46
CA TYR A 172 -7.03 3.96 11.01
C TYR A 172 -6.42 2.70 10.43
N PHE A 173 -7.16 2.00 9.58
CA PHE A 173 -6.58 1.04 8.64
C PHE A 173 -6.55 1.70 7.27
N ILE A 174 -5.43 1.60 6.55
CA ILE A 174 -5.31 2.09 5.19
C ILE A 174 -4.67 0.99 4.35
N GLU A 175 -5.42 0.53 3.35
CA GLU A 175 -4.95 -0.43 2.36
C GLU A 175 -4.55 0.30 1.08
N ALA A 176 -3.28 0.23 0.73
CA ALA A 176 -2.72 0.95 -0.40
C ALA A 176 -2.89 0.14 -1.69
N LYS A 177 -3.27 0.81 -2.78
CA LYS A 177 -3.32 0.25 -4.13
C LYS A 177 -2.67 1.21 -5.11
N LEU A 178 -1.69 0.72 -5.86
CA LEU A 178 -1.05 1.44 -6.95
C LEU A 178 -1.45 0.82 -8.30
N THR A 179 -1.04 -0.43 -8.53
CA THR A 179 -1.32 -1.13 -9.79
C THR A 179 -2.39 -2.19 -9.66
N SER A 180 -2.55 -2.74 -8.45
CA SER A 180 -3.51 -3.78 -8.10
C SER A 180 -4.94 -3.22 -8.01
N LYS A 181 -5.93 -4.12 -8.02
CA LYS A 181 -7.35 -3.80 -7.82
C LYS A 181 -7.79 -4.31 -6.46
N ASN A 182 -8.88 -3.75 -5.92
CA ASN A 182 -9.46 -4.23 -4.65
C ASN A 182 -10.26 -5.54 -4.79
N LYS A 183 -10.50 -6.01 -6.01
CA LYS A 183 -11.21 -7.28 -6.26
C LYS A 183 -10.33 -8.49 -5.91
N THR A 184 -10.62 -9.12 -4.79
CA THR A 184 -9.89 -10.24 -4.19
C THR A 184 -10.82 -11.38 -3.76
N LYS A 185 -10.36 -12.61 -3.94
CA LYS A 185 -11.05 -13.83 -3.49
C LYS A 185 -10.16 -14.64 -2.53
N PRO A 186 -10.73 -15.43 -1.62
CA PRO A 186 -9.94 -16.37 -0.83
C PRO A 186 -9.28 -17.40 -1.75
N SER A 187 -8.04 -17.78 -1.43
CA SER A 187 -7.32 -18.82 -2.17
C SER A 187 -7.93 -20.22 -1.98
N ASN A 188 -8.66 -20.43 -0.87
CA ASN A 188 -9.41 -21.66 -0.61
C ASN A 188 -10.79 -21.32 -0.03
N LEU A 189 -11.82 -21.51 -0.85
CA LEU A 189 -13.23 -21.22 -0.49
C LEU A 189 -13.77 -22.10 0.65
N GLN A 190 -13.19 -23.29 0.85
CA GLN A 190 -13.61 -24.20 1.93
C GLN A 190 -13.04 -23.78 3.28
N ASN A 191 -11.95 -23.00 3.29
CA ASN A 191 -11.35 -22.50 4.52
C ASN A 191 -11.89 -21.10 4.84
N ARG A 192 -13.13 -21.04 5.33
CA ARG A 192 -13.80 -19.79 5.75
C ARG A 192 -13.24 -19.20 7.05
N LYS A 193 -12.25 -19.84 7.67
CA LYS A 193 -11.68 -19.44 8.98
C LYS A 193 -12.80 -19.31 10.02
N LYS A 194 -12.61 -18.48 11.05
CA LYS A 194 -13.65 -18.19 12.05
C LYS A 194 -14.30 -16.82 11.79
N TYR A 195 -14.29 -16.29 10.56
CA TYR A 195 -14.75 -14.92 10.32
C TYR A 195 -16.20 -14.67 10.77
N GLU A 196 -17.12 -15.61 10.51
CA GLU A 196 -18.54 -15.45 10.85
C GLU A 196 -18.87 -15.75 12.32
N ILE A 197 -18.01 -16.51 13.02
CA ILE A 197 -18.27 -16.99 14.40
C ILE A 197 -17.39 -16.32 15.45
N GLY A 198 -16.22 -15.81 15.06
CA GLY A 198 -15.26 -15.13 15.93
C GLY A 198 -15.78 -13.78 16.41
N GLY A 199 -15.14 -13.24 17.44
CA GLY A 199 -15.48 -11.98 18.07
C GLY A 199 -16.89 -11.98 18.67
N ASN A 200 -17.36 -13.14 19.15
CA ASN A 200 -18.76 -13.36 19.54
C ASN A 200 -19.72 -13.04 18.38
N LYS A 201 -19.49 -13.64 17.21
CA LYS A 201 -20.25 -13.40 15.96
C LYS A 201 -20.22 -11.94 15.50
N TRP A 202 -19.07 -11.27 15.66
CA TRP A 202 -18.89 -9.85 15.33
C TRP A 202 -19.31 -9.50 13.90
N PHE A 203 -19.09 -10.42 12.96
CA PHE A 203 -19.46 -10.30 11.56
C PHE A 203 -20.92 -9.85 11.35
N GLN A 204 -21.87 -10.44 12.10
CA GLN A 204 -23.31 -10.17 11.97
C GLN A 204 -23.68 -8.74 12.40
N HIS A 205 -22.83 -8.08 13.17
CA HIS A 205 -23.05 -6.72 13.66
C HIS A 205 -22.51 -5.65 12.72
N ILE A 206 -21.64 -6.01 11.76
CA ILE A 206 -20.89 -5.05 10.95
C ILE A 206 -21.08 -5.25 9.45
N PHE A 207 -21.72 -6.34 9.01
CA PHE A 207 -22.02 -6.63 7.62
C PHE A 207 -23.52 -6.80 7.38
N LYS A 208 -24.01 -6.25 6.27
CA LYS A 208 -25.36 -6.43 5.73
C LYS A 208 -25.47 -7.74 4.94
N SER A 209 -24.37 -8.20 4.35
CA SER A 209 -24.30 -9.37 3.47
C SER A 209 -23.55 -10.52 4.12
N ASP A 210 -23.86 -11.74 3.69
CA ASP A 210 -23.15 -12.94 4.12
C ASP A 210 -21.72 -13.02 3.53
N PHE A 211 -20.92 -13.93 4.09
CA PHE A 211 -19.53 -14.15 3.68
C PHE A 211 -19.39 -14.51 2.19
N GLU A 212 -20.29 -15.31 1.64
CA GLU A 212 -20.18 -15.81 0.27
C GLU A 212 -20.48 -14.72 -0.76
N THR A 213 -21.52 -13.93 -0.48
CA THR A 213 -21.85 -12.71 -1.21
C THR A 213 -20.63 -11.78 -1.28
N LEU A 214 -20.07 -11.41 -0.12
CA LEU A 214 -18.91 -10.50 -0.04
C LEU A 214 -17.68 -11.04 -0.77
N THR A 215 -17.33 -12.30 -0.54
CA THR A 215 -15.99 -12.79 -0.89
C THR A 215 -15.92 -13.49 -2.23
N VAL A 216 -17.04 -14.04 -2.72
CA VAL A 216 -17.10 -14.80 -3.98
C VAL A 216 -17.80 -14.01 -5.08
N ARG A 217 -18.99 -13.48 -4.78
CA ARG A 217 -19.80 -12.74 -5.76
C ARG A 217 -19.22 -11.35 -5.98
N GLU A 218 -19.04 -10.58 -4.92
CA GLU A 218 -18.52 -9.21 -4.99
C GLU A 218 -16.98 -9.14 -5.02
N GLN A 219 -16.30 -10.23 -4.62
CA GLN A 219 -14.83 -10.33 -4.61
C GLN A 219 -14.18 -9.26 -3.72
N GLN A 220 -14.69 -9.06 -2.51
CA GLN A 220 -14.20 -8.07 -1.55
C GLN A 220 -13.53 -8.74 -0.34
N TYR A 221 -12.85 -9.86 -0.55
CA TYR A 221 -12.31 -10.69 0.55
C TYR A 221 -11.31 -9.93 1.43
N GLU A 222 -10.40 -9.18 0.84
CA GLU A 222 -9.42 -8.37 1.58
C GLU A 222 -10.07 -7.23 2.36
N LEU A 223 -10.95 -6.46 1.71
CA LEU A 223 -11.69 -5.37 2.37
C LEU A 223 -12.53 -5.90 3.53
N MET A 224 -13.20 -7.04 3.35
CA MET A 224 -13.95 -7.71 4.41
C MET A 224 -13.05 -8.05 5.60
N ARG A 225 -11.84 -8.59 5.38
CA ARG A 225 -10.92 -8.94 6.47
C ARG A 225 -10.53 -7.70 7.26
N TYR A 226 -10.12 -6.64 6.58
CA TYR A 226 -9.67 -5.41 7.24
C TYR A 226 -10.80 -4.68 7.96
N TRP A 227 -12.01 -4.67 7.39
CA TRP A 227 -13.19 -4.16 8.08
C TRP A 227 -13.49 -4.94 9.36
N LEU A 228 -13.46 -6.28 9.29
CA LEU A 228 -13.74 -7.17 10.41
C LEU A 228 -12.70 -7.04 11.53
N LEU A 229 -11.42 -7.14 11.18
CA LEU A 229 -10.30 -7.08 12.13
C LEU A 229 -10.22 -5.69 12.77
N GLY A 230 -10.23 -4.63 11.95
CA GLY A 230 -10.07 -3.26 12.44
C GLY A 230 -11.22 -2.80 13.32
N SER A 231 -12.47 -3.09 12.94
CA SER A 231 -13.63 -2.74 13.77
C SER A 231 -13.66 -3.50 15.09
N TRP A 232 -13.27 -4.78 15.10
CA TRP A 232 -13.17 -5.55 16.33
C TRP A 232 -12.07 -5.01 17.24
N LEU A 233 -10.91 -4.68 16.67
CA LEU A 233 -9.77 -4.10 17.38
C LEU A 233 -10.12 -2.76 18.04
N ALA A 234 -10.71 -1.85 17.28
CA ALA A 234 -11.12 -0.54 17.78
C ALA A 234 -12.09 -0.66 18.95
N LYS A 235 -13.04 -1.62 18.87
CA LYS A 235 -13.91 -1.96 19.99
C LYS A 235 -13.16 -2.46 21.23
N GLN A 236 -12.11 -3.28 21.08
CA GLN A 236 -11.33 -3.78 22.23
C GLN A 236 -10.62 -2.66 22.98
N ILE A 237 -10.17 -1.63 22.27
CA ILE A 237 -9.43 -0.51 22.85
C ILE A 237 -10.31 0.72 23.12
N GLY A 238 -11.59 0.67 22.79
CA GLY A 238 -12.57 1.71 23.11
C GLY A 238 -12.43 2.99 22.28
N ILE A 239 -11.99 2.88 21.03
CA ILE A 239 -11.88 4.03 20.10
C ILE A 239 -12.64 3.77 18.80
N ASP A 240 -12.79 4.81 17.98
CA ASP A 240 -13.49 4.71 16.70
C ASP A 240 -12.63 4.02 15.63
N PHE A 241 -13.24 3.57 14.55
CA PHE A 241 -12.55 2.90 13.44
C PHE A 241 -12.81 3.58 12.11
N GLU A 242 -11.75 3.86 11.37
CA GLU A 242 -11.87 4.30 9.98
C GLU A 242 -11.00 3.42 9.07
N PHE A 243 -11.62 2.88 8.03
CA PHE A 243 -10.94 2.08 7.02
C PHE A 243 -10.90 2.81 5.69
N TYR A 244 -9.70 3.05 5.18
CA TYR A 244 -9.48 3.70 3.90
C TYR A 244 -8.93 2.73 2.87
N SER A 245 -9.53 2.69 1.69
CA SER A 245 -8.84 2.15 0.51
C SER A 245 -8.15 3.30 -0.22
N LEU A 246 -6.83 3.29 -0.20
CA LEU A 246 -5.97 4.33 -0.78
C LEU A 246 -5.59 3.95 -2.21
N VAL A 247 -6.13 4.67 -3.19
CA VAL A 247 -6.04 4.32 -4.62
C VAL A 247 -5.55 5.49 -5.47
N ILE A 248 -5.26 5.27 -6.75
CA ILE A 248 -5.08 6.37 -7.72
C ILE A 248 -6.44 7.02 -8.01
N GLN A 249 -6.52 8.34 -8.15
CA GLN A 249 -7.76 9.09 -8.34
C GLN A 249 -8.59 8.61 -9.54
N SER A 250 -7.95 8.19 -10.63
CA SER A 250 -8.62 7.68 -11.82
C SER A 250 -9.24 6.28 -11.65
N ARG A 251 -8.88 5.55 -10.58
CA ARG A 251 -9.26 4.14 -10.34
C ARG A 251 -10.28 3.99 -9.22
N GLU A 252 -10.98 2.85 -9.22
CA GLU A 252 -11.84 2.41 -8.12
C GLU A 252 -12.90 3.47 -7.71
N LYS A 253 -13.41 4.25 -8.67
CA LYS A 253 -14.31 5.40 -8.40
C LYS A 253 -15.64 5.00 -7.73
N ALA A 254 -16.11 3.79 -7.99
CA ALA A 254 -17.35 3.25 -7.43
C ALA A 254 -17.15 2.46 -6.13
N LEU A 255 -15.89 2.29 -5.68
CA LEU A 255 -15.54 1.35 -4.61
C LEU A 255 -16.29 1.60 -3.31
N GLU A 256 -16.42 2.86 -2.90
CA GLU A 256 -17.12 3.24 -1.68
C GLU A 256 -18.58 2.79 -1.72
N ALA A 257 -19.30 3.14 -2.79
CA ALA A 257 -20.68 2.72 -3.00
C ALA A 257 -20.84 1.21 -3.23
N GLU A 258 -19.84 0.52 -3.79
CA GLU A 258 -19.84 -0.93 -3.96
C GLU A 258 -19.64 -1.67 -2.63
N PHE A 259 -18.80 -1.16 -1.73
CA PHE A 259 -18.54 -1.79 -0.44
C PHE A 259 -19.62 -1.44 0.60
N ASP A 260 -20.12 -0.20 0.62
CA ASP A 260 -21.18 0.26 1.54
C ASP A 260 -22.44 -0.62 1.48
N LYS A 261 -22.81 -1.12 0.29
CA LYS A 261 -23.93 -2.08 0.12
C LYS A 261 -23.82 -3.30 1.04
N ASN A 262 -22.61 -3.69 1.41
CA ASN A 262 -22.33 -4.90 2.16
C ASN A 262 -21.96 -4.66 3.64
N ILE A 263 -21.64 -3.43 4.05
CA ILE A 263 -21.19 -3.11 5.42
C ILE A 263 -22.22 -2.27 6.20
N ILE A 264 -22.14 -2.31 7.52
CA ILE A 264 -22.90 -1.45 8.43
C ILE A 264 -21.94 -0.39 8.99
N GLU A 265 -22.05 0.83 8.47
CA GLU A 265 -21.34 2.00 8.98
C GLU A 265 -22.10 2.66 10.14
N THR A 266 -21.35 3.33 11.02
CA THR A 266 -21.88 4.17 12.11
C THR A 266 -21.01 5.43 12.23
N PRO A 267 -21.38 6.46 13.01
CA PRO A 267 -20.51 7.60 13.25
C PRO A 267 -19.11 7.21 13.79
N GLU A 268 -19.03 6.11 14.52
CA GLU A 268 -17.83 5.54 15.14
C GLU A 268 -17.08 4.54 14.24
N ARG A 269 -17.67 4.16 13.10
CA ARG A 269 -17.10 3.17 12.20
C ARG A 269 -17.39 3.50 10.74
N LYS A 270 -16.35 3.89 9.99
CA LYS A 270 -16.51 4.35 8.59
C LYS A 270 -15.55 3.71 7.62
N PHE A 271 -16.01 3.48 6.40
CA PHE A 271 -15.20 3.14 5.24
C PHE A 271 -15.19 4.32 4.27
N SER A 272 -14.03 4.62 3.70
CA SER A 272 -13.96 5.65 2.66
C SER A 272 -12.88 5.35 1.63
N ARG A 273 -13.07 5.90 0.44
CA ARG A 273 -12.04 5.93 -0.59
C ARG A 273 -11.14 7.15 -0.37
N LEU A 274 -9.83 6.90 -0.25
CA LEU A 274 -8.79 7.93 -0.24
C LEU A 274 -7.97 7.82 -1.52
N THR A 275 -7.41 8.92 -2.00
CA THR A 275 -6.48 8.89 -3.14
C THR A 275 -5.09 9.38 -2.80
N TRP A 276 -4.10 8.87 -3.53
CA TRP A 276 -2.73 9.35 -3.46
C TRP A 276 -2.65 10.85 -3.79
N GLU A 277 -3.47 11.30 -4.74
CA GLU A 277 -3.60 12.70 -5.13
C GLU A 277 -4.19 13.57 -4.00
N GLN A 278 -5.14 13.07 -3.19
CA GLN A 278 -5.61 13.81 -2.01
C GLN A 278 -4.51 13.95 -0.94
N ILE A 279 -3.61 12.97 -0.81
CA ILE A 279 -2.43 13.10 0.05
C ILE A 279 -1.47 14.14 -0.54
N TYR A 280 -1.26 14.13 -1.86
CA TYR A 280 -0.47 15.16 -2.55
C TYR A 280 -1.05 16.56 -2.33
N ASP A 281 -2.37 16.72 -2.45
CA ASP A 281 -3.08 17.98 -2.21
C ASP A 281 -2.84 18.49 -0.78
N PHE A 282 -2.83 17.60 0.21
CA PHE A 282 -2.42 17.96 1.57
C PHE A 282 -0.94 18.41 1.60
N VAL A 283 -0.04 17.66 0.97
CA VAL A 283 1.40 17.94 0.94
C VAL A 283 1.74 19.26 0.23
N ILE A 284 0.94 19.76 -0.70
CA ILE A 284 1.22 21.07 -1.31
C ILE A 284 0.83 22.23 -0.39
N THR A 285 -0.09 22.03 0.56
CA THR A 285 -0.53 23.08 1.51
C THR A 285 0.45 23.36 2.64
N ILE A 286 1.35 22.42 2.95
CA ILE A 286 2.35 22.60 4.01
C ILE A 286 3.43 23.63 3.62
N PRO A 287 4.10 24.28 4.60
CA PRO A 287 5.18 25.23 4.33
C PRO A 287 6.31 24.65 3.48
N GLU A 288 6.94 25.53 2.70
CA GLU A 288 8.01 25.14 1.80
C GLU A 288 9.25 24.64 2.55
N SER A 289 9.76 23.48 2.14
CA SER A 289 10.97 22.87 2.70
C SER A 289 11.63 21.95 1.67
N GLN A 290 12.90 21.62 1.86
CA GLN A 290 13.60 20.65 1.01
C GLN A 290 12.90 19.28 1.02
N GLU A 291 12.34 18.88 2.17
CA GLU A 291 11.61 17.62 2.32
C GLU A 291 10.31 17.63 1.53
N LYS A 292 9.55 18.74 1.59
CA LYS A 292 8.34 18.94 0.77
C LYS A 292 8.68 18.87 -0.73
N GLN A 293 9.70 19.62 -1.18
CA GLN A 293 10.12 19.60 -2.58
C GLN A 293 10.44 18.18 -3.05
N LYS A 294 11.20 17.43 -2.26
CA LYS A 294 11.58 16.06 -2.58
C LYS A 294 10.38 15.13 -2.74
N ILE A 295 9.38 15.18 -1.85
CA ILE A 295 8.19 14.33 -1.97
C ILE A 295 7.29 14.80 -3.12
N THR A 296 7.13 16.11 -3.33
CA THR A 296 6.35 16.68 -4.44
C THR A 296 6.97 16.28 -5.78
N GLU A 297 8.29 16.37 -5.92
CA GLU A 297 9.00 15.91 -7.11
C GLU A 297 8.85 14.40 -7.32
N TYR A 298 8.86 13.62 -6.25
CA TYR A 298 8.63 12.17 -6.34
C TYR A 298 7.26 11.87 -6.91
N PHE A 299 6.19 12.49 -6.39
CA PHE A 299 4.83 12.36 -6.91
C PHE A 299 4.76 12.72 -8.41
N ILE A 300 5.29 13.90 -8.78
CA ILE A 300 5.26 14.39 -10.17
C ILE A 300 5.99 13.43 -11.12
N ASN A 301 7.12 12.87 -10.69
CA ASN A 301 7.96 12.03 -11.54
C ASN A 301 7.61 10.54 -11.46
N LYS A 302 6.68 10.14 -10.59
CA LYS A 302 6.36 8.74 -10.36
C LYS A 302 5.72 8.09 -11.59
N THR A 303 6.19 6.89 -11.93
CA THR A 303 5.62 6.08 -12.99
C THR A 303 5.08 4.76 -12.42
N ILE A 304 4.33 4.04 -13.27
CA ILE A 304 3.93 2.65 -13.01
C ILE A 304 4.45 1.71 -14.09
N GLY A 305 5.58 2.09 -14.70
CA GLY A 305 6.26 1.37 -15.75
C GLY A 305 5.75 1.72 -17.17
N TYR A 306 5.68 0.71 -18.02
CA TYR A 306 5.40 0.84 -19.45
C TYR A 306 4.19 -0.01 -19.88
N GLY A 307 3.41 0.54 -20.81
CA GLY A 307 2.30 -0.17 -21.44
C GLY A 307 2.78 -1.25 -22.41
N SER A 308 1.84 -2.07 -22.90
CA SER A 308 2.13 -3.11 -23.89
C SER A 308 2.73 -2.57 -25.20
N ASN A 309 2.48 -1.30 -25.50
CA ASN A 309 3.05 -0.59 -26.63
C ASN A 309 4.40 0.08 -26.30
N GLY A 310 5.02 -0.17 -25.14
CA GLY A 310 6.29 0.43 -24.75
C GLY A 310 6.19 1.91 -24.34
N LYS A 311 5.00 2.52 -24.27
CA LYS A 311 4.83 3.90 -23.80
C LYS A 311 4.87 3.96 -22.27
N ILE A 312 5.61 4.93 -21.72
CA ILE A 312 5.66 5.15 -20.27
C ILE A 312 4.28 5.54 -19.72
N ILE A 313 3.97 5.08 -18.51
CA ILE A 313 2.70 5.37 -17.83
C ILE A 313 2.99 6.16 -16.56
N LYS A 314 2.47 7.39 -16.49
CA LYS A 314 2.50 8.20 -15.28
C LYS A 314 1.67 7.54 -14.18
N ALA A 315 2.10 7.66 -12.93
CA ALA A 315 1.33 7.13 -11.81
C ALA A 315 0.11 7.98 -11.49
N PHE A 316 0.26 9.31 -11.53
CA PHE A 316 -0.74 10.26 -11.06
C PHE A 316 -1.04 11.34 -12.11
N GLU A 317 -2.25 11.86 -12.09
CA GLU A 317 -2.72 12.99 -12.91
C GLU A 317 -2.76 14.24 -12.01
N LEU A 318 -1.59 14.85 -11.78
CA LEU A 318 -1.37 15.99 -10.87
C LEU A 318 -1.34 17.34 -11.58
#